data_AF-A0A816Y2A9-F1
#
_entry.id   AF-A0A816Y2A9-F1
#
_cell.length_a   1.000
_cell.length_b   1.000
_cell.length_c   1.000
_cell.angle_alpha   90.00
_cell.angle_beta   90.00
_cell.angle_gamma   90.00
#
_symmetry.space_group_name_H-M   'P 1'
#
loop_
_entity.id
_entity.type
_entity.pdbx_description
1 polymer ?
#
loop_
_entity_poly.entity_id
_entity_poly.type
_entity_poly.pdbx_seq_one_letter_code
_entity_poly.pdbx_strand_id
1 'polypeptide(L)'
;MTVFGYLESEPYSSLAENIQPKQPLKKITIKDISIPSHFNPSFEAYCSNKIFCEELSKKHSSSATTNFKFICARLRWINTTVDINCDLYDWSDKSIWCSHRDLCQFIDRVLDNQSILRKFEIYFVSSNNDYCWVDMDNSREDLNFVPRDGAKWKNT
;
A
#
# COMPACT_ATOMS: atom_id res chain seq x y z
N MET A 1 2.36 0.85 5.93
CA MET A 1 3.44 1.82 5.60
C MET A 1 4.81 1.21 5.95
N THR A 2 5.29 0.28 5.15
CA THR A 2 6.57 -0.43 5.39
C THR A 2 7.63 -0.12 4.34
N VAL A 3 7.26 0.63 3.31
CA VAL A 3 8.09 0.94 2.13
C VAL A 3 8.15 2.45 1.85
N PHE A 4 7.74 3.29 2.80
CA PHE A 4 7.65 4.74 2.54
C PHE A 4 9.01 5.40 2.35
N GLY A 5 10.10 4.81 2.87
CA GLY A 5 11.46 5.32 2.62
C GLY A 5 11.87 5.30 1.16
N TYR A 6 11.17 4.58 0.27
CA TYR A 6 11.41 4.70 -1.18
C TYR A 6 11.14 6.12 -1.70
N LEU A 7 10.17 6.86 -1.11
CA LEU A 7 9.87 8.25 -1.48
C LEU A 7 11.01 9.23 -1.20
N GLU A 8 12.03 8.81 -0.43
CA GLU A 8 13.20 9.64 -0.10
C GLU A 8 14.33 9.49 -1.14
N SER A 9 14.11 8.69 -2.18
CA SER A 9 15.10 8.38 -3.21
C SER A 9 14.52 8.38 -4.61
N GLU A 10 15.32 8.77 -5.60
CA GLU A 10 14.94 8.69 -7.01
C GLU A 10 14.73 7.23 -7.43
N PRO A 11 13.70 6.93 -8.25
CA PRO A 11 12.85 7.89 -8.97
C PRO A 11 11.58 8.34 -8.23
N TYR A 12 11.35 7.89 -7.00
CA TYR A 12 10.08 8.13 -6.30
C TYR A 12 10.02 9.50 -5.61
N SER A 13 11.17 10.07 -5.24
CA SER A 13 11.26 11.43 -4.68
C SER A 13 10.65 12.50 -5.58
N SER A 14 10.71 12.33 -6.90
CA SER A 14 10.03 13.21 -7.87
C SER A 14 8.54 13.37 -7.57
N LEU A 15 7.86 12.35 -7.03
CA LEU A 15 6.44 12.44 -6.64
C LEU A 15 6.22 13.39 -5.45
N ALA A 16 7.13 13.38 -4.48
CA ALA A 16 7.07 14.30 -3.33
C ALA A 16 7.33 15.75 -3.77
N GLU A 17 8.09 15.94 -4.84
CA GLU A 17 8.35 17.27 -5.42
C GLU A 17 7.26 17.73 -6.40
N ASN A 18 6.16 16.97 -6.56
CA ASN A 18 5.12 17.21 -7.57
C ASN A 18 5.65 17.27 -9.01
N ILE A 19 6.75 16.56 -9.28
CA ILE A 19 7.35 16.46 -10.61
C ILE A 19 6.92 15.13 -11.23
N GLN A 20 6.44 15.19 -12.47
CA GLN A 20 6.12 13.99 -13.22
C GLN A 20 7.40 13.14 -13.42
N PRO A 21 7.43 11.87 -12.98
CA PRO A 21 8.60 11.03 -13.16
C PRO A 21 8.99 10.90 -14.64
N LYS A 22 10.26 11.15 -14.95
CA LYS A 22 10.79 11.11 -16.33
C LYS A 22 10.86 9.69 -16.90
N GLN A 23 10.87 8.69 -16.02
CA GLN A 23 10.92 7.27 -16.36
C GLN A 23 9.81 6.51 -15.64
N PRO A 24 9.30 5.40 -16.21
CA PRO A 24 8.34 4.55 -15.52
C PRO A 24 8.87 4.10 -14.15
N LEU A 25 8.06 4.26 -13.12
CA LEU A 25 8.42 3.83 -11.78
C LEU A 25 8.38 2.30 -11.71
N LYS A 26 9.46 1.69 -11.23
CA LYS A 26 9.44 0.26 -10.87
C LYS A 26 8.36 0.07 -9.79
N LYS A 27 7.47 -0.89 -10.00
CA LYS A 27 6.47 -1.25 -8.97
C LYS A 27 7.18 -2.01 -7.84
N ILE A 28 7.12 -1.45 -6.63
CA ILE A 28 7.62 -2.10 -5.41
C ILE A 28 6.67 -3.23 -5.04
N THR A 29 7.22 -4.45 -5.00
CA THR A 29 6.50 -5.68 -4.68
C THR A 29 6.61 -6.01 -3.20
N ILE A 30 5.82 -6.98 -2.73
CA ILE A 30 5.92 -7.48 -1.35
C ILE A 30 7.27 -8.18 -1.04
N LYS A 31 8.05 -8.52 -2.08
CA LYS A 31 9.37 -9.17 -1.97
C LYS A 31 10.52 -8.16 -1.88
N ASP A 32 10.29 -6.92 -2.32
CA ASP A 32 11.28 -5.86 -2.16
C ASP A 32 11.46 -5.52 -0.67
N ILE A 33 12.64 -5.00 -0.34
CA ILE A 33 13.03 -4.71 1.05
C ILE A 33 12.09 -3.65 1.62
N SER A 34 11.58 -3.88 2.83
CA SER A 34 10.84 -2.86 3.57
C SER A 34 11.79 -1.77 4.05
N ILE A 35 11.60 -0.55 3.55
CA ILE A 35 12.36 0.64 3.94
C ILE A 35 11.40 1.56 4.72
N PRO A 36 11.52 1.66 6.06
CA PRO A 36 10.74 2.62 6.83
C PRO A 36 11.11 4.04 6.38
N SER A 37 10.19 4.99 6.53
CA SER A 37 10.52 6.39 6.25
C SER A 37 11.35 6.96 7.40
N HIS A 38 12.33 7.79 7.06
CA HIS A 38 13.20 8.53 7.99
C HIS A 38 12.78 10.00 8.13
N PHE A 39 11.57 10.35 7.67
CA PHE A 39 11.05 11.73 7.71
C PHE A 39 11.13 12.36 9.11
N ASN A 40 10.77 11.61 10.15
CA ASN A 40 11.03 11.96 11.55
C ASN A 40 11.01 10.70 12.45
N PRO A 41 11.57 10.77 13.67
CA PRO A 41 11.69 9.61 14.55
C PRO A 41 10.35 8.94 14.89
N SER A 42 9.27 9.70 15.05
CA SER A 42 7.95 9.15 15.37
C SER A 42 7.36 8.38 14.20
N PHE A 43 7.51 8.91 12.98
CA PHE A 43 7.03 8.27 11.76
C PHE A 43 7.86 7.03 11.41
N GLU A 44 9.17 7.09 11.63
CA GLU A 44 10.06 5.94 11.50
C GLU A 44 9.68 4.82 12.47
N ALA A 45 9.46 5.14 13.75
CA ALA A 45 9.03 4.18 14.75
C ALA A 45 7.68 3.53 14.39
N TYR A 46 6.74 4.31 13.86
CA TYR A 46 5.48 3.77 13.35
C TYR A 46 5.69 2.77 12.20
N CYS A 47 6.50 3.13 11.20
CA CYS A 47 6.79 2.27 10.05
C CYS A 47 7.49 0.98 10.50
N SER A 48 8.51 1.10 11.34
CA SER A 48 9.26 -0.02 11.92
C SER A 48 8.37 -0.95 12.73
N ASN A 49 7.42 -0.41 13.50
CA ASN A 49 6.44 -1.22 14.22
C ASN A 49 5.54 -2.03 13.26
N LYS A 50 5.14 -1.46 12.11
CA LYS A 50 4.37 -2.21 11.11
C LYS A 50 5.19 -3.36 10.49
N ILE A 51 6.47 -3.15 10.23
CA ILE A 51 7.39 -4.21 9.76
C ILE A 51 7.50 -5.32 10.82
N PHE A 52 7.69 -4.94 12.08
CA PHE A 52 7.74 -5.87 13.20
C PHE A 52 6.45 -6.71 13.31
N CYS A 53 5.28 -6.09 13.18
CA CYS A 53 4.00 -6.81 13.19
C CYS A 53 3.84 -7.79 12.02
N GLU A 54 4.35 -7.47 10.83
CA GLU A 54 4.36 -8.41 9.69
C GLU A 54 5.18 -9.67 10.01
N GLU A 55 6.40 -9.51 10.53
CA GLU A 55 7.26 -10.64 10.91
C GLU A 55 6.70 -11.45 12.09
N LEU A 56 6.11 -10.76 13.08
CA LEU A 56 5.43 -11.41 14.21
C LEU A 56 4.26 -12.28 13.72
N SER A 57 3.45 -11.74 12.81
CA SER A 57 2.32 -12.45 12.21
C SER A 57 2.78 -13.67 11.41
N LYS A 58 3.85 -13.51 10.62
CA LYS A 58 4.48 -14.60 9.86
C LYS A 58 4.95 -15.72 10.80
N LYS A 59 5.67 -15.38 11.88
CA LYS A 59 6.13 -16.35 12.88
C LYS A 59 4.96 -17.12 13.52
N HIS A 60 3.89 -16.43 13.89
CA HIS A 60 2.72 -17.06 14.51
C HIS A 60 1.89 -17.89 13.53
N SER A 61 1.83 -17.50 12.25
CA SER A 61 1.15 -18.26 11.20
C SER A 61 1.78 -19.63 10.96
N SER A 62 3.11 -19.73 11.11
CA SER A 62 3.88 -20.97 10.96
C SER A 62 3.78 -21.90 12.16
N SER A 63 3.23 -21.45 13.29
CA SER A 63 3.04 -22.29 14.47
C SER A 63 1.91 -23.30 14.24
N ALA A 64 2.18 -24.58 14.57
CA ALA A 64 1.20 -25.66 14.46
C ALA A 64 -0.02 -25.46 15.37
N THR A 65 0.11 -24.68 16.44
CA THR A 65 -0.96 -24.40 17.41
C THR A 65 -1.93 -23.30 16.96
N THR A 66 -1.58 -22.56 15.90
CA THR A 66 -2.37 -21.41 15.45
C THR A 66 -3.33 -21.81 14.34
N ASN A 67 -4.63 -21.59 14.57
CA ASN A 67 -5.69 -21.78 13.57
C ASN A 67 -6.16 -20.47 12.92
N PHE A 68 -5.47 -19.36 13.17
CA PHE A 68 -5.75 -18.05 12.57
C PHE A 68 -4.97 -17.88 11.26
N LYS A 69 -5.60 -17.19 10.30
CA LYS A 69 -4.92 -16.65 9.11
C LYS A 69 -4.59 -15.17 9.38
N PHE A 70 -3.39 -14.76 9.00
CA PHE A 70 -2.93 -13.38 9.14
C PHE A 70 -2.85 -12.74 7.76
N ILE A 71 -3.66 -11.71 7.54
CA ILE A 71 -3.64 -10.93 6.31
C ILE A 71 -3.04 -9.55 6.63
N CYS A 72 -1.81 -9.35 6.21
CA CYS A 72 -1.10 -8.10 6.39
C CYS A 72 -1.38 -7.16 5.21
N ALA A 73 -2.42 -6.34 5.35
CA ALA A 73 -2.70 -5.27 4.41
C ALA A 73 -1.73 -4.10 4.65
N ARG A 74 -0.82 -3.85 3.70
CA ARG A 74 0.02 -2.65 3.64
C ARG A 74 -0.83 -1.47 3.15
N LEU A 75 -1.76 -1.07 4.02
CA LEU A 75 -2.62 0.09 3.80
C LEU A 75 -1.76 1.33 3.57
N ARG A 76 -2.21 2.10 2.59
CA ARG A 76 -1.60 3.34 2.16
C ARG A 76 -2.34 4.51 2.83
N TRP A 77 -2.46 5.65 2.16
CA TRP A 77 -3.09 6.81 2.77
C TRP A 77 -4.60 6.79 2.56
N ILE A 78 -5.34 6.66 3.67
CA ILE A 78 -6.80 6.64 3.68
C ILE A 78 -7.26 7.98 4.25
N ASN A 79 -8.07 8.72 3.49
CA ASN A 79 -8.64 9.98 3.93
C ASN A 79 -10.16 10.01 3.71
N THR A 80 -10.83 10.98 4.34
CA THR A 80 -12.29 11.19 4.24
C THR A 80 -12.69 12.14 3.11
N THR A 81 -11.73 12.68 2.36
CA THR A 81 -11.95 13.87 1.54
C THR A 81 -12.70 13.56 0.24
N VAL A 82 -13.63 14.45 -0.12
CA VAL A 82 -14.56 14.30 -1.26
C VAL A 82 -13.85 14.45 -2.62
N ASP A 83 -12.67 15.07 -2.67
CA ASP A 83 -11.90 15.23 -3.91
C ASP A 83 -10.38 15.12 -3.67
N ILE A 84 -9.80 13.95 -3.93
CA ILE A 84 -8.35 13.74 -3.91
C ILE A 84 -7.62 14.54 -5.00
N ASN A 85 -8.33 14.98 -6.06
CA ASN A 85 -7.74 15.69 -7.18
C ASN A 85 -7.67 17.21 -6.97
N CYS A 86 -8.02 17.71 -5.78
CA CYS A 86 -7.83 19.12 -5.45
C CYS A 86 -6.34 19.45 -5.26
N ASP A 87 -6.02 20.76 -5.30
CA ASP A 87 -4.65 21.27 -5.19
C ASP A 87 -4.10 21.25 -3.75
N LEU A 88 -4.89 20.77 -2.79
CA LEU A 88 -4.46 20.64 -1.38
C LEU A 88 -3.52 19.46 -1.14
N TYR A 89 -3.42 18.53 -2.10
CA TYR A 89 -2.64 17.31 -1.96
C TYR A 89 -1.56 17.24 -3.03
N ASP A 90 -0.35 16.88 -2.60
CA ASP A 90 0.76 16.63 -3.49
C ASP A 90 0.70 15.22 -4.11
N TRP A 91 1.66 14.94 -4.98
CA TRP A 91 1.76 13.65 -5.65
C TRP A 91 2.33 12.53 -4.77
N SER A 92 3.02 12.85 -3.67
CA SER A 92 3.33 11.83 -2.65
C SER A 92 2.06 11.30 -2.01
N ASP A 93 1.06 12.15 -1.73
CA ASP A 93 -0.24 11.75 -1.19
C ASP A 93 -1.14 11.09 -2.24
N LYS A 94 -1.28 11.73 -3.42
CA LYS A 94 -2.16 11.24 -4.50
C LYS A 94 -1.73 9.87 -5.02
N SER A 95 -0.44 9.60 -5.14
CA SER A 95 0.07 8.31 -5.65
C SER A 95 -0.23 7.13 -4.71
N ILE A 96 -0.48 7.39 -3.43
CA ILE A 96 -0.71 6.38 -2.39
C ILE A 96 -2.13 6.42 -1.83
N TRP A 97 -3.02 7.24 -2.38
CA TRP A 97 -4.38 7.39 -1.88
C TRP A 97 -5.18 6.09 -1.98
N CYS A 98 -6.02 5.83 -0.98
CA CYS A 98 -6.95 4.71 -0.94
C CYS A 98 -8.31 5.21 -0.44
N SER A 99 -9.33 5.10 -1.29
CA SER A 99 -10.69 5.47 -0.91
C SER A 99 -11.27 4.48 0.10
N HIS A 100 -12.24 4.92 0.91
CA HIS A 100 -12.97 4.02 1.79
C HIS A 100 -13.71 2.93 1.02
N ARG A 101 -14.20 3.22 -0.19
CA ARG A 101 -14.89 2.25 -1.04
C ARG A 101 -13.95 1.11 -1.45
N ASP A 102 -12.74 1.45 -1.88
CA ASP A 102 -11.74 0.46 -2.29
C ASP A 102 -11.20 -0.32 -1.08
N LEU A 103 -11.05 0.33 0.08
CA LEU A 103 -10.72 -0.36 1.32
C LEU A 103 -11.81 -1.38 1.73
N CYS A 104 -13.08 -0.98 1.74
CA CYS A 104 -14.19 -1.87 2.06
C CYS A 104 -14.24 -3.04 1.07
N GLN A 105 -14.10 -2.75 -0.24
CA GLN A 105 -14.03 -3.79 -1.26
C GLN A 105 -12.88 -4.77 -0.99
N PHE A 106 -11.68 -4.29 -0.65
CA PHE A 106 -10.56 -5.18 -0.31
C PHE A 106 -10.90 -6.10 0.86
N ILE A 107 -11.49 -5.56 1.94
CA ILE A 107 -11.90 -6.33 3.11
C ILE A 107 -12.93 -7.40 2.73
N ASP A 108 -13.96 -7.02 1.96
CA ASP A 108 -14.98 -7.96 1.48
C ASP A 108 -14.34 -9.09 0.66
N ARG A 109 -13.39 -8.74 -0.24
CA ARG A 109 -12.67 -9.75 -1.03
C ARG A 109 -11.81 -10.69 -0.18
N VAL A 110 -11.19 -10.21 0.89
CA VAL A 110 -10.45 -11.08 1.82
C VAL A 110 -11.40 -12.06 2.51
N LEU A 111 -12.57 -11.61 2.95
CA LEU A 111 -13.57 -12.45 3.62
C LEU A 111 -14.17 -13.49 2.66
N ASP A 112 -14.49 -13.09 1.43
CA ASP A 112 -15.03 -13.96 0.38
C ASP A 112 -14.04 -15.06 -0.02
N ASN A 113 -12.74 -14.75 -0.06
CA ASN A 113 -11.70 -15.67 -0.51
C ASN A 113 -10.96 -16.36 0.65
N GLN A 114 -11.44 -16.25 1.89
CA GLN A 114 -10.72 -16.74 3.07
C GLN A 114 -10.37 -18.23 3.01
N SER A 115 -11.10 -19.06 2.25
CA SER A 115 -10.84 -20.50 2.13
C SER A 115 -9.58 -20.82 1.32
N ILE A 116 -9.26 -20.01 0.30
CA ILE A 116 -8.13 -20.22 -0.61
C ILE A 116 -6.84 -19.54 -0.14
N LEU A 117 -6.94 -18.53 0.73
CA LEU A 117 -5.78 -17.81 1.25
C LEU A 117 -4.90 -18.70 2.12
N ARG A 118 -3.59 -18.47 2.08
CA ARG A 118 -2.65 -19.16 2.99
C ARG A 118 -2.83 -18.65 4.42
N LYS A 119 -2.12 -19.29 5.37
CA LYS A 119 -2.10 -18.83 6.76
C LYS A 119 -1.50 -17.44 6.94
N PHE A 120 -0.70 -16.98 5.99
CA PHE A 120 -0.09 -15.66 5.99
C PHE A 120 -0.01 -15.12 4.57
N GLU A 121 -0.54 -13.92 4.38
CA GLU A 121 -0.48 -13.20 3.11
C GLU A 121 -0.19 -11.71 3.36
N ILE A 122 0.46 -11.05 2.39
CA ILE A 122 0.73 -9.61 2.40
C ILE A 122 0.17 -9.00 1.12
N TYR A 123 -0.57 -7.91 1.24
CA TYR A 123 -1.12 -7.19 0.08
C TYR A 123 -0.84 -5.69 0.19
N PHE A 124 -0.47 -5.06 -0.92
CA PHE A 124 -0.61 -3.62 -1.05
C PHE A 124 -2.06 -3.28 -1.39
N VAL A 125 -2.59 -2.22 -0.78
CA VAL A 125 -3.98 -1.78 -0.95
C VAL A 125 -3.99 -0.28 -1.18
N SER A 126 -4.34 0.11 -2.40
CA SER A 126 -4.45 1.49 -2.86
C SER A 126 -5.57 1.60 -3.88
N SER A 127 -6.10 2.81 -4.07
CA SER A 127 -6.93 3.12 -5.23
C SER A 127 -6.09 3.10 -6.52
N ASN A 128 -6.76 3.14 -7.68
CA ASN A 128 -6.14 3.11 -9.00
C ASN A 128 -5.55 4.47 -9.40
N ASN A 129 -4.59 4.93 -8.59
CA ASN A 129 -3.94 6.23 -8.74
C ASN A 129 -2.92 6.21 -9.87
N ASP A 130 -2.83 7.32 -10.58
CA ASP A 130 -1.72 7.55 -11.49
C ASP A 130 -0.41 7.60 -10.70
N TYR A 131 0.67 7.07 -11.29
CA TYR A 131 1.97 6.88 -10.63
C TYR A 131 1.93 6.09 -9.33
N CYS A 132 0.90 5.25 -9.11
CA CYS A 132 0.96 4.24 -8.08
C CYS A 132 2.27 3.45 -8.24
N TRP A 133 3.08 3.41 -7.21
CA TRP A 133 4.45 2.87 -7.28
C TRP A 133 4.61 1.54 -6.55
N VAL A 134 3.50 0.95 -6.11
CA VAL A 134 3.46 -0.40 -5.53
C VAL A 134 2.73 -1.37 -6.46
N ASP A 135 3.16 -2.61 -6.39
CA ASP A 135 2.56 -3.72 -7.10
C ASP A 135 1.32 -4.23 -6.35
N MET A 136 0.21 -4.39 -7.06
CA MET A 136 -1.05 -4.93 -6.51
C MET A 136 -1.51 -6.16 -7.30
N ASP A 137 -0.61 -6.82 -8.04
CA ASP A 137 -1.02 -7.94 -8.89
C ASP A 137 -1.44 -9.14 -8.06
N ASN A 138 -0.80 -9.40 -6.92
CA ASN A 138 -1.20 -10.50 -6.05
C ASN A 138 -2.59 -10.29 -5.42
N SER A 139 -2.99 -9.07 -5.11
CA SER A 139 -4.36 -8.81 -4.61
C SER A 139 -5.39 -8.98 -5.74
N ARG A 140 -5.05 -8.63 -6.98
CA ARG A 140 -5.89 -8.93 -8.14
C ARG A 140 -6.02 -10.44 -8.39
N GLU A 141 -4.91 -11.17 -8.33
CA GLU A 141 -4.84 -12.61 -8.63
C GLU A 141 -5.49 -13.47 -7.54
N ASP A 142 -5.19 -13.20 -6.27
CA ASP A 142 -5.66 -14.02 -5.15
C ASP A 142 -7.09 -13.64 -4.72
N LEU A 143 -7.45 -12.36 -4.81
CA LEU A 143 -8.67 -11.82 -4.22
C LEU A 143 -9.69 -11.27 -5.24
N ASN A 144 -9.31 -11.17 -6.52
CA ASN A 144 -10.07 -10.40 -7.52
C ASN A 144 -10.32 -8.95 -7.05
N PHE A 145 -9.35 -8.37 -6.35
CA PHE A 145 -9.39 -6.96 -5.94
C PHE A 145 -9.06 -6.06 -7.13
N VAL A 146 -10.01 -5.22 -7.52
CA VAL A 146 -9.85 -4.22 -8.59
C VAL A 146 -10.38 -2.90 -8.05
N PRO A 147 -9.49 -1.93 -7.72
CA PRO A 147 -9.90 -0.63 -7.20
C PRO A 147 -10.76 0.13 -8.22
N ARG A 148 -11.75 0.87 -7.72
CA ARG A 148 -12.75 1.59 -8.51
C ARG A 148 -12.49 3.09 -8.57
N ASP A 149 -11.86 3.64 -7.52
CA ASP A 149 -11.54 5.05 -7.45
C ASP A 149 -10.05 5.27 -7.81
N GLY A 150 -9.62 6.53 -8.00
CA GLY A 150 -8.20 6.85 -8.18
C GLY A 150 -7.92 8.33 -8.38
N ALA A 151 -6.77 8.78 -7.89
CA ALA A 151 -6.23 10.12 -8.17
C ALA A 151 -5.64 10.18 -9.59
N LYS A 152 -5.93 11.25 -10.33
CA LYS A 152 -5.58 11.42 -11.74
C LYS A 152 -4.65 12.60 -11.99
N TRP A 153 -3.60 12.35 -12.78
CA TRP A 153 -2.68 13.39 -13.22
C TRP A 153 -3.35 14.14 -14.34
N LYS A 154 -3.94 15.29 -13.99
CA LYS A 154 -4.48 16.21 -15.00
C LYS A 154 -3.30 16.76 -15.78
N ASN A 155 -3.16 16.35 -17.04
CA ASN A 155 -2.37 17.10 -18.01
C ASN A 155 -3.15 18.39 -18.28
N THR A 156 -2.61 19.53 -17.85
CA THR A 156 -2.98 20.84 -18.39
C THR A 156 -2.73 20.89 -19.89
#